data_AF-A0A2A2KIY2-F1
#
_entry.id   AF-A0A2A2KIY2-F1
#
_cell.length_a   1.000
_cell.length_b   1.000
_cell.length_c   1.000
_cell.angle_alpha   90.00
_cell.angle_beta   90.00
_cell.angle_gamma   90.00
#
_symmetry.space_group_name_H-M   'P 1'
#
loop_
_entity.id
_entity.type
_entity.pdbx_description
1 polymer ?
#
loop_
_entity_poly.entity_id
_entity_poly.type
_entity_poly.pdbx_seq_one_letter_code
_entity_poly.pdbx_strand_id
1 'polypeptide(L)' 'MLVIDPEQRISVDDALRHPYVNVWFDEAEVFAPPPRSYDHRLDIEQPVDAWKEMIFHELQDYARTHDIYGSV' A
#
# COMPACT_ATOMS: atom_id res chain seq x y z
N MET A 1 -15.62 10.13 -6.84
CA MET A 1 -16.91 10.84 -6.58
C MET A 1 -18.07 9.94 -6.95
N LEU A 2 -19.29 10.25 -6.48
CA LEU A 2 -20.51 9.46 -6.68
C LEU A 2 -20.94 9.43 -8.16
N VAL A 3 -20.24 8.62 -8.97
CA VAL A 3 -20.52 8.33 -10.37
C VAL A 3 -20.57 6.81 -10.52
N ILE A 4 -21.66 6.31 -11.11
CA ILE A 4 -21.91 4.87 -11.27
C ILE A 4 -20.92 4.27 -12.25
N ASP A 5 -20.77 4.88 -13.41
CA ASP A 5 -19.81 4.48 -14.44
C ASP A 5 -18.37 4.70 -13.94
N PRO A 6 -17.54 3.65 -13.82
CA PRO A 6 -16.17 3.79 -13.35
C PRO A 6 -15.29 4.58 -14.32
N GLU A 7 -15.56 4.55 -15.64
CA GLU A 7 -14.76 5.26 -16.63
C GLU A 7 -15.01 6.78 -16.58
N GLN A 8 -16.19 7.19 -16.12
CA GLN A 8 -16.57 8.59 -15.93
C GLN A 8 -16.28 9.09 -14.51
N ARG A 9 -15.81 8.22 -13.62
CA ARG A 9 -15.50 8.58 -12.25
C ARG A 9 -14.19 9.37 -12.20
N ILE A 10 -14.21 10.51 -11.51
CA ILE A 10 -13.02 11.33 -11.27
C ILE A 10 -11.83 10.47 -10.77
N SER A 11 -10.65 10.70 -11.34
CA SER A 11 -9.42 10.05 -10.94
C SER A 11 -8.91 10.59 -9.59
N VAL A 12 -7.93 9.90 -8.98
CA VAL A 12 -7.27 10.40 -7.76
C VAL A 12 -6.54 11.70 -8.05
N ASP A 13 -5.82 11.80 -9.18
CA ASP A 13 -5.08 12.99 -9.59
C ASP A 13 -5.98 14.21 -9.80
N ASP A 14 -7.14 14.00 -10.42
CA ASP A 14 -8.13 15.07 -10.63
C ASP A 14 -8.80 15.48 -9.32
N ALA A 15 -9.03 14.53 -8.40
CA ALA A 15 -9.60 14.81 -7.10
C ALA A 15 -8.64 15.64 -6.22
N LEU A 16 -7.33 15.39 -6.30
CA LEU A 16 -6.31 16.19 -5.60
C LEU A 16 -6.28 17.66 -6.06
N ARG A 17 -6.58 17.91 -7.34
CA ARG A 17 -6.69 19.26 -7.92
C ARG A 17 -8.03 19.94 -7.68
N HIS A 18 -9.02 19.22 -7.12
CA HIS A 18 -10.34 19.77 -6.89
C HIS A 18 -10.28 20.90 -5.85
N PRO A 19 -10.93 22.07 -6.07
CA PRO A 19 -10.79 23.24 -5.18
C PRO A 19 -11.04 22.97 -3.69
N TYR A 20 -11.90 21.99 -3.39
CA TYR A 20 -12.20 21.57 -2.03
C TYR A 20 -11.06 20.78 -1.35
N VAL A 21 -10.37 19.91 -2.09
CA VAL A 21 -9.30 19.05 -1.55
C VAL A 21 -7.95 19.75 -1.63
N ASN A 22 -7.74 20.55 -2.68
CA ASN A 22 -6.48 21.21 -2.99
C ASN A 22 -5.97 22.17 -1.90
N VAL A 23 -6.81 22.53 -0.92
CA VAL A 23 -6.41 23.31 0.26
C VAL A 23 -5.33 22.59 1.09
N TRP A 24 -5.28 21.25 1.01
CA TRP A 24 -4.34 20.39 1.71
C TRP A 24 -3.29 19.78 0.78
N PHE A 25 -3.15 20.29 -0.44
CA PHE A 25 -2.21 19.74 -1.40
C PHE A 25 -0.76 20.06 -1.01
N ASP A 26 0.03 19.01 -0.79
CA ASP A 26 1.48 19.08 -0.64
C ASP A 26 2.13 18.11 -1.64
N GLU A 27 3.00 18.63 -2.50
CA GLU A 27 3.73 17.84 -3.49
C GLU A 27 4.58 16.74 -2.85
N ALA A 28 5.17 17.02 -1.68
CA ALA A 28 6.01 16.05 -0.98
C ALA A 28 5.22 14.86 -0.45
N GLU A 29 3.96 15.06 -0.05
CA GLU A 29 3.07 13.99 0.41
C GLU A 29 2.45 13.23 -0.77
N VAL A 30 2.03 13.94 -1.81
CA VAL A 30 1.35 13.35 -2.98
C VAL A 30 2.29 12.51 -3.84
N PHE A 31 3.52 12.98 -4.05
CA PHE A 31 4.52 12.31 -4.89
C PHE A 31 5.51 11.47 -4.09
N ALA A 32 5.20 11.16 -2.82
CA ALA A 32 6.02 10.27 -2.01
C ALA A 32 6.19 8.92 -2.71
N PRO A 33 7.42 8.39 -2.82
CA PRO A 33 7.64 7.12 -3.48
C PRO A 33 6.95 5.99 -2.70
N PRO A 34 6.30 5.03 -3.38
CA PRO A 34 5.71 3.89 -2.69
C PRO A 34 6.82 3.05 -2.04
N PRO A 35 6.64 2.58 -0.79
CA PRO A 35 7.68 1.86 -0.07
C PRO A 35 8.00 0.50 -0.72
N ARG A 36 6.99 -0.18 -1.25
CA ARG A 36 7.12 -1.44 -2.00
C ARG A 36 5.93 -1.58 -2.93
N SER A 37 6.14 -2.08 -4.15
CA SER A 37 5.04 -2.52 -4.99
C SER A 37 4.39 -3.76 -4.37
N TYR A 38 3.07 -3.82 -4.36
CA TYR A 38 2.34 -5.00 -3.94
C TYR A 38 2.65 -6.19 -4.86
N ASP A 39 2.94 -7.35 -4.28
CA ASP A 39 3.17 -8.57 -5.05
C ASP A 39 1.82 -9.30 -5.27
N HIS A 40 1.27 -9.17 -6.47
CA HIS A 40 0.02 -9.83 -6.88
C HIS A 40 0.06 -11.36 -6.81
N ARG A 41 1.24 -11.98 -6.66
CA ARG A 41 1.33 -13.43 -6.41
C ARG A 41 0.68 -13.84 -5.09
N LEU A 42 0.56 -12.92 -4.14
CA LEU A 42 -0.13 -13.14 -2.86
C LEU A 42 -1.64 -13.35 -3.06
N ASP A 43 -2.25 -12.87 -4.14
CA ASP A 43 -3.70 -12.98 -4.35
C ASP A 43 -4.13 -14.36 -4.86
N ILE A 44 -3.17 -15.25 -5.12
CA ILE A 44 -3.43 -16.59 -5.66
C ILE A 44 -3.81 -17.52 -4.51
N GLU A 45 -4.81 -18.39 -4.74
CA GLU A 45 -5.16 -19.44 -3.78
C GLU A 45 -3.97 -20.37 -3.53
N GLN A 46 -3.59 -20.50 -2.27
CA GLN A 46 -2.48 -21.33 -1.81
C GLN A 46 -2.93 -22.23 -0.65
N PRO A 47 -2.33 -23.41 -0.49
CA PRO A 47 -2.63 -24.29 0.63
C PRO A 47 -2.28 -23.62 1.96
N VAL A 48 -2.97 -24.02 3.03
CA VAL A 48 -2.80 -23.44 4.37
C VAL A 48 -1.35 -23.52 4.86
N ASP A 49 -0.63 -24.59 4.53
CA ASP A 49 0.76 -24.75 4.97
C ASP A 49 1.72 -23.78 4.26
N ALA A 50 1.47 -23.48 2.97
CA ALA A 50 2.23 -22.45 2.27
C ALA A 50 1.97 -21.06 2.89
N TRP A 51 0.72 -20.75 3.26
CA TRP A 51 0.38 -19.52 3.98
C TRP A 51 1.11 -19.38 5.31
N LYS A 52 1.20 -20.46 6.10
CA LYS A 52 1.94 -20.46 7.37
C LYS A 52 3.41 -20.14 7.14
N GLU A 53 4.05 -20.76 6.15
CA GLU A 53 5.45 -20.52 5.82
C GLU A 53 5.68 -19.06 5.39
N MET A 54 4.88 -18.54 4.47
CA MET A 54 4.99 -17.15 4.00
C MET A 54 4.85 -16.14 5.13
N ILE A 55 3.82 -16.30 5.98
CA ILE A 55 3.61 -15.40 7.13
C ILE A 55 4.77 -15.50 8.12
N PHE A 56 5.27 -16.71 8.38
CA PHE A 56 6.38 -16.91 9.30
C PHE A 56 7.67 -16.27 8.80
N HIS A 57 7.98 -16.39 7.51
CA HIS A 57 9.12 -15.72 6.90
C HIS A 57 9.01 -14.20 6.99
N GLU A 58 7.85 -13.62 6.67
CA GLU A 58 7.63 -12.17 6.78
C GLU A 58 7.82 -11.69 8.23
N LEU A 59 7.34 -12.46 9.23
CA LEU A 59 7.52 -12.11 10.64
C LEU A 59 9.00 -12.11 11.06
N GLN A 60 9.78 -13.09 10.59
CA GLN A 60 11.23 -13.14 10.84
C GLN A 60 11.96 -11.97 10.18
N ASP A 61 11.64 -11.68 8.91
CA ASP A 61 12.24 -10.57 8.18
C ASP A 61 11.90 -9.23 8.84
N TYR A 62 10.66 -9.05 9.29
CA TYR A 62 10.23 -7.88 10.06
C TYR A 62 11.01 -7.76 11.37
N ALA A 63 11.07 -8.84 12.16
CA ALA A 63 11.80 -8.86 13.43
C ALA A 63 13.29 -8.49 13.25
N ARG A 64 13.93 -9.00 12.18
CA ARG A 64 15.34 -8.68 11.87
C ARG A 64 15.53 -7.22 11.47
N THR A 65 14.62 -6.68 10.66
CA THR A 65 14.75 -5.32 10.11
C THR A 65 14.29 -4.23 11.07
N HIS A 66 13.49 -4.58 12.08
CA HIS A 66 12.89 -3.66 13.05
C HIS A 66 13.28 -4.01 14.50
N ASP A 67 14.51 -4.50 14.72
CA ASP A 67 15.02 -4.72 16.07
C ASP A 67 15.31 -3.38 16.76
N ILE A 68 14.30 -2.87 17.47
CA ILE A 68 14.38 -1.64 18.26
C ILE A 68 15.12 -1.83 19.60
N TYR A 69 15.48 -3.06 19.96
CA TYR A 69 16.14 -3.40 21.22
C TYR A 69 17.61 -3.82 21.05
N GLY A 70 18.12 -3.93 19.81
CA GLY A 70 19.53 -4.22 19.51
C GLY A 70 20.00 -5.57 20.07
N SER A 71 19.14 -6.59 20.01
CA SER A 71 19.37 -7.91 20.60
C SER A 71 20.19 -8.86 19.73
N VAL A 72 20.54 -8.46 18.50
CA VAL A 72 21.42 -9.18 17.56
C VAL A 72 22.75 -8.49 17.34
#